data_AF-A0A5E4EIH8-F1
#
_entry.id   AF-A0A5E4EIH8-F1
#
_cell.length_a   1.000
_cell.length_b   1.000
_cell.length_c   1.000
_cell.angle_alpha   90.00
_cell.angle_beta   90.00
_cell.angle_gamma   90.00
#
_symmetry.space_group_name_H-M   'P 1'
#
loop_
_entity.id
_entity.type
_entity.pdbx_description
1 polymer ?
#
loop_
_entity_poly.entity_id
_entity_poly.type
_entity_poly.pdbx_seq_one_letter_code
_entity_poly.pdbx_strand_id
1 'polypeptide(L)' 'MTRMMSVHFILFQACSRVSRRFSTSRLRFGNIELNPSAGVLNYGQGLYEGLKAKHCHDQGLDFHFGPCTSRIYNSTA' A
#
# COMPACT_ATOMS: atom_id res chain seq x y z
N MET A 1 22.70 0.12 16.49
CA MET A 1 22.58 0.43 15.05
C MET A 1 21.58 -0.53 14.43
N THR A 2 20.32 -0.12 14.27
CA THR A 2 19.27 -0.95 13.66
C THR A 2 19.58 -1.11 12.17
N ARG A 3 19.79 -2.34 11.71
CA ARG A 3 20.10 -2.65 10.31
C ARG A 3 18.83 -2.44 9.48
N MET A 4 18.79 -1.39 8.65
CA MET A 4 17.67 -1.18 7.73
C MET A 4 17.64 -2.32 6.72
N MET A 5 16.57 -3.12 6.72
CA MET A 5 16.41 -4.22 5.78
C MET A 5 15.93 -3.67 4.43
N SER A 6 16.54 -4.15 3.34
CA SER A 6 16.19 -3.76 1.98
C SER A 6 14.84 -4.34 1.57
N VAL A 7 13.89 -3.49 1.14
CA VAL A 7 12.66 -3.93 0.48
C VAL A 7 12.94 -4.07 -1.02
N HIS A 8 12.66 -5.22 -1.60
CA HIS A 8 12.95 -5.50 -3.02
C HIS A 8 11.78 -5.22 -3.97
N PHE A 9 10.54 -5.35 -3.48
CA PHE A 9 9.35 -5.27 -4.30
C PHE A 9 8.22 -4.49 -3.62
N ILE A 10 7.36 -3.89 -4.44
CA ILE A 10 6.11 -3.24 -4.05
C ILE A 10 4.97 -3.94 -4.81
N LEU A 11 3.84 -4.15 -4.13
CA LEU A 11 2.60 -4.54 -4.78
C LEU A 11 1.86 -3.27 -5.22
N PHE A 12 1.54 -3.18 -6.50
CA PHE A 12 0.83 -2.04 -7.07
C PHE A 12 -0.52 -2.47 -7.61
N GLN A 13 -1.56 -1.68 -7.35
CA GLN A 13 -2.89 -1.88 -7.90
C GLN A 13 -3.39 -0.59 -8.53
N ALA A 14 -3.83 -0.67 -9.79
CA ALA A 14 -4.43 0.45 -10.50
C ALA A 14 -5.90 0.17 -10.80
N CYS A 15 -6.73 1.21 -10.75
CA CYS A 15 -8.12 1.16 -11.16
C CYS A 15 -8.43 2.35 -12.07
N SER A 16 -9.26 2.13 -13.07
CA SER A 16 -9.74 3.17 -13.98
C SER A 16 -11.25 3.26 -13.93
N ARG A 17 -11.79 4.47 -14.13
CA ARG A 17 -13.23 4.71 -14.25
C ARG A 17 -13.88 3.88 -15.36
N VAL A 18 -13.14 3.61 -16.44
CA VAL A 18 -13.66 2.87 -17.60
C VAL A 18 -13.77 1.38 -17.30
N SER A 19 -12.68 0.76 -16.83
CA SER A 19 -12.66 -0.69 -16.59
C SER A 19 -13.40 -1.09 -15.32
N ARG A 20 -13.55 -0.16 -14.34
CA ARG A 20 -14.06 -0.41 -12.98
C ARG A 20 -13.44 -1.66 -12.33
N ARG A 21 -12.23 -2.02 -12.75
CA ARG A 21 -11.53 -3.22 -12.33
C ARG A 21 -10.12 -2.87 -11.90
N PHE A 22 -9.71 -3.49 -10.80
CA PHE A 22 -8.35 -3.41 -10.32
C PHE A 22 -7.43 -4.32 -11.15
N SER A 23 -6.31 -3.77 -11.61
CA SER A 23 -5.19 -4.52 -12.14
C SER A 23 -4.08 -4.57 -11.10
N THR A 24 -3.58 -5.78 -10.83
CA THR A 24 -2.53 -6.01 -9.83
C THR A 24 -1.21 -6.31 -10.52
N SER A 25 -0.13 -5.66 -10.08
CA SER A 25 1.23 -5.92 -10.56
C SER A 25 2.22 -5.92 -9.41
N ARG A 26 3.32 -6.67 -9.57
CA ARG A 26 4.45 -6.68 -8.63
C ARG A 26 5.61 -5.92 -9.27
N LEU A 27 5.99 -4.81 -8.67
CA LEU A 27 7.03 -3.92 -9.17
C LEU A 27 8.29 -4.05 -8.29
N ARG A 28 9.47 -3.81 -8.87
CA ARG A 28 10.69 -3.62 -8.06
C ARG A 28 10.56 -2.31 -7.27
N PHE A 29 11.16 -2.26 -6.09
CA PHE A 29 11.19 -1.04 -5.29
C PHE A 29 11.85 0.11 -6.07
N GLY A 30 11.19 1.25 -6.15
CA GLY A 30 11.61 2.41 -6.94
C GLY A 30 10.56 3.51 -6.95
N ASN A 31 10.83 4.58 -7.71
CA ASN A 31 9.95 5.74 -7.81
C ASN A 31 8.62 5.38 -8.48
N ILE A 32 7.53 6.01 -8.01
CA ILE A 32 6.22 5.95 -8.65
C ILE A 32 6.04 7.25 -9.43
N GLU A 33 5.88 7.14 -10.75
CA GLU A 33 5.62 8.27 -11.62
C GLU A 33 4.13 8.59 -11.66
N LEU A 34 3.80 9.88 -11.51
CA LEU A 34 2.43 10.37 -11.50
C LEU A 34 2.29 11.52 -12.48
N ASN A 35 1.09 11.70 -13.01
CA ASN A 35 0.76 12.88 -13.80
C ASN A 35 0.85 14.14 -12.91
N PRO A 36 1.42 15.27 -13.38
CA PRO A 36 1.47 16.52 -12.60
C PRO A 36 0.10 17.00 -12.10
N SER A 37 -0.96 16.71 -12.86
CA SER A 37 -2.36 17.03 -12.53
C SER A 37 -3.04 15.98 -11.65
N ALA A 38 -2.31 15.03 -11.05
CA ALA A 38 -2.90 13.99 -10.20
C ALA A 38 -3.56 14.58 -8.95
N GLY A 39 -4.75 14.05 -8.59
CA GLY A 39 -5.53 14.55 -7.46
C GLY A 39 -4.82 14.43 -6.11
N VAL A 40 -3.99 13.39 -5.92
CA VAL A 40 -3.15 13.24 -4.72
C VAL A 40 -2.13 14.38 -4.57
N LEU A 41 -1.61 14.92 -5.69
CA LEU A 41 -0.63 16.01 -5.67
C LEU A 41 -1.30 17.37 -5.46
N ASN A 42 -2.51 17.56 -5.96
CA ASN A 42 -3.16 18.88 -6.03
C ASN A 42 -4.25 19.09 -4.96
N TYR A 43 -4.85 18.01 -4.45
CA TYR A 43 -5.98 18.06 -3.52
C TYR A 43 -5.78 17.16 -2.29
N GLY A 44 -4.63 16.49 -2.17
CA GLY A 44 -4.34 15.61 -1.04
C GLY A 44 -5.25 14.38 -0.96
N GLN A 45 -5.93 14.02 -2.06
CA GLN A 45 -6.86 12.90 -2.12
C GLN A 45 -6.12 11.57 -2.00
N GLY A 46 -5.92 11.12 -0.77
CA GLY A 46 -5.18 9.91 -0.45
C GLY A 46 -5.41 9.46 0.99
N LEU A 47 -5.40 8.14 1.18
CA LEU A 47 -5.49 7.50 2.49
C LEU A 47 -4.34 6.51 2.62
N TYR A 48 -3.84 6.34 3.84
CA TYR A 48 -2.83 5.35 4.15
C TYR A 48 -3.13 4.70 5.49
N GLU A 49 -2.71 3.44 5.66
CA GLU A 49 -2.79 2.72 6.93
C GLU A 49 -1.43 2.12 7.27
N GLY A 50 -1.22 1.92 8.57
CA GLY A 50 0.02 1.36 9.10
C GLY A 50 -0.21 -0.02 9.72
N LEU A 51 0.49 -1.03 9.21
CA LEU A 51 0.57 -2.36 9.83
C LEU A 51 2.02 -2.82 9.87
N LYS A 52 2.36 -3.63 10.89
CA LYS A 52 3.70 -4.22 11.04
C LYS A 52 3.61 -5.73 10.98
N ALA A 53 4.47 -6.34 10.17
CA ALA A 53 4.73 -7.78 10.20
C ALA A 53 5.66 -8.07 11.39
N LYS A 54 5.29 -9.03 12.24
CA LYS A 54 6.18 -9.51 13.30
C LYS A 54 6.53 -10.95 13.04
N HIS A 55 7.83 -11.28 13.09
CA HIS A 55 8.26 -12.66 13.01
C HIS A 55 8.05 -13.34 14.38
N CYS A 56 7.19 -14.36 14.42
CA CYS A 56 6.96 -15.24 15.55
C CYS A 56 7.77 -16.54 15.34
N HIS A 57 8.58 -16.91 16.33
CA HIS A 57 9.57 -18.01 16.21
C HIS A 57 8.95 -19.32 15.71
N ASP A 58 7.71 -19.63 16.14
CA ASP A 58 7.06 -20.90 15.86
C ASP A 58 5.97 -20.83 14.77
N GLN A 59 5.52 -19.64 14.40
CA GLN A 59 4.32 -19.44 13.56
C GLN A 59 4.60 -18.64 12.27
N GLY A 60 5.84 -18.21 12.05
CA GLY A 60 6.21 -17.41 10.87
C GLY A 60 5.83 -15.93 11.03
N LEU A 61 5.25 -15.31 10.00
CA LEU A 61 4.89 -13.89 10.05
C LEU A 61 3.47 -13.71 10.61
N ASP A 62 3.37 -13.00 11.72
CA ASP A 62 2.11 -12.59 12.33
C ASP A 62 1.73 -11.17 11.91
N PHE A 63 0.44 -10.99 11.61
CA PHE A 63 -0.18 -9.76 11.14
C PHE A 63 -1.61 -9.65 11.68
N HIS A 64 -1.94 -8.52 12.32
CA HIS A 64 -3.31 -8.22 12.69
C HIS A 64 -4.02 -7.37 11.63
N PHE A 65 -4.52 -8.02 10.57
CA PHE A 65 -5.08 -7.32 9.39
C PHE A 65 -6.47 -6.70 9.60
N GLY A 66 -7.38 -7.41 10.29
CA GLY A 66 -8.81 -7.09 10.35
C GLY A 66 -9.17 -5.64 10.66
N PRO A 67 -8.64 -5.01 11.73
CA PRO A 67 -8.99 -3.63 12.06
C PRO A 67 -8.41 -2.60 11.09
N CYS A 68 -7.35 -2.91 10.33
CA CYS A 68 -6.77 -1.96 9.37
C CYS A 68 -7.51 -1.97 8.04
N THR A 69 -8.04 -3.12 7.59
CA THR A 69 -8.78 -3.22 6.33
C THR A 69 -10.10 -2.45 6.39
N SER A 70 -10.83 -2.58 7.51
CA SER A 70 -12.07 -1.85 7.73
C SER A 70 -11.85 -0.34 7.84
N ARG A 71 -10.74 0.10 8.45
CA ARG A 71 -10.37 1.52 8.52
C ARG A 71 -10.13 2.11 7.14
N ILE A 72 -9.30 1.49 6.29
CA ILE A 72 -9.14 1.95 4.89
C ILE A 72 -10.48 2.00 4.16
N TYR A 73 -11.31 0.96 4.29
CA TYR A 73 -12.56 0.87 3.55
C TYR A 73 -13.59 1.93 3.97
N ASN A 74 -13.61 2.28 5.26
CA ASN A 74 -14.56 3.26 5.81
C ASN A 74 -14.01 4.69 5.85
N SER A 75 -12.73 4.89 5.53
CA SER A 75 -12.15 6.23 5.44
C SER A 75 -12.62 6.96 4.18
N THR A 76 -12.95 8.23 4.34
CA THR A 76 -13.21 9.15 3.23
C THR A 76 -11.95 9.96 2.92
N ALA A 77 -11.51 9.89 1.67
CA ALA A 77 -10.37 10.65 1.14
C ALA A 77 -10.77 12.06 0.69
#